data_AF-A0A976KQC6-F1
#
_entry.id   AF-A0A976KQC6-F1
#
_cell.length_a   1.000
_cell.length_b   1.000
_cell.length_c   1.000
_cell.angle_alpha   90.00
_cell.angle_beta   90.00
_cell.angle_gamma   90.00
#
_symmetry.space_group_name_H-M   'P 1'
#
loop_
_entity.id
_entity.type
_entity.pdbx_description
1 polymer ?
#
loop_
_entity_poly.entity_id
_entity_poly.type
_entity_poly.pdbx_seq_one_letter_code
_entity_poly.pdbx_strand_id
1 'polypeptide(L)'
;MAPYDGDDEIVLEAQAHFRTGLEFHTEVIWRTCTPFDGVCHNSKEYPDLRTPASFAATFGAPCNVQPGDFTSVYDGCERPGDRVHFDGGGLESADIEIAYVEYRPGESGGDTAPADGPGLHIHLAHPVATDRDEFWGSANFVRRFVADGDVHDTVFESFRSTWRIVDDGRHVVAEVAEYQVDRVQALLEVGIVEGDANRNGVFGARETDPVSLLEPGAPEHSYLIARMRGELDGHDVPGSRMPLANQPFTVPEMLAFFCLVEGFEGLSSAALADPIDYRNCSYADDPESLNLLGDGVTWEKRIRKIFEFNCGGCHSGAQPQAGLDLVSEGVYERLFVASQQSPELQLIEPGDAEASYLYLKLINDPAITGNPMPFNPLTGDGRLTEGELGDVLTWIENGAIEDE
;
A
#
# COMPACT_ATOMS: atom_id res chain seq x y z
N MET A 1 -27.57 19.82 9.38
CA MET A 1 -28.19 19.90 8.04
C MET A 1 -29.58 19.31 8.03
N ALA A 2 -30.37 19.54 6.97
CA ALA A 2 -31.62 18.83 6.76
C ALA A 2 -31.32 17.44 6.20
N PRO A 3 -32.05 16.39 6.59
CA PRO A 3 -31.83 15.05 6.05
C PRO A 3 -32.15 14.99 4.55
N TYR A 4 -31.59 13.99 3.88
CA TYR A 4 -32.01 13.53 2.56
C TYR A 4 -33.52 13.23 2.58
N ASP A 5 -34.22 13.76 1.59
CA ASP A 5 -35.68 13.71 1.44
C ASP A 5 -36.15 13.03 0.14
N GLY A 6 -35.24 12.35 -0.57
CA GLY A 6 -35.56 11.49 -1.72
C GLY A 6 -36.03 10.09 -1.33
N ASP A 7 -36.14 9.21 -2.32
CA ASP A 7 -36.68 7.85 -2.20
C ASP A 7 -35.68 6.73 -2.55
N ASP A 8 -34.43 7.06 -2.86
CA ASP A 8 -33.39 6.05 -3.09
C ASP A 8 -33.11 5.21 -1.83
N GLU A 9 -33.27 3.89 -1.94
CA GLU A 9 -33.16 2.97 -0.82
C GLU A 9 -31.74 2.89 -0.25
N ILE A 10 -30.70 3.01 -1.09
CA ILE A 10 -29.29 2.97 -0.68
C ILE A 10 -28.94 4.24 0.11
N VAL A 11 -29.38 5.40 -0.36
CA VAL A 11 -29.16 6.68 0.35
C VAL A 11 -29.91 6.69 1.69
N LEU A 12 -31.15 6.19 1.72
CA LEU A 12 -31.93 6.08 2.95
C LEU A 12 -31.30 5.11 3.95
N GLU A 13 -30.74 3.99 3.49
CA GLU A 13 -30.00 3.04 4.33
C GLU A 13 -28.72 3.67 4.89
N ALA A 14 -27.89 4.28 4.03
CA ALA A 14 -26.66 4.94 4.45
C ALA A 14 -26.95 6.04 5.48
N GLN A 15 -27.95 6.87 5.25
CA GLN A 15 -28.36 7.91 6.19
C GLN A 15 -28.89 7.35 7.52
N ALA A 16 -29.58 6.20 7.50
CA ALA A 16 -30.12 5.59 8.70
C ALA A 16 -29.04 4.98 9.59
N HIS A 17 -28.03 4.34 8.99
CA HIS A 17 -26.94 3.67 9.70
C HIS A 17 -25.77 4.60 10.04
N PHE A 18 -25.42 5.52 9.14
CA PHE A 18 -24.22 6.36 9.27
C PHE A 18 -24.60 7.85 9.28
N ARG A 19 -25.10 8.37 10.41
CA ARG A 19 -25.55 9.77 10.47
C ARG A 19 -24.40 10.75 10.61
N THR A 20 -23.27 10.31 11.17
CA THR A 20 -22.09 11.13 11.46
C THR A 20 -20.82 10.38 11.11
N GLY A 21 -19.72 11.10 10.93
CA GLY A 21 -18.39 10.49 10.75
C GLY A 21 -17.94 9.63 11.94
N LEU A 22 -18.45 9.90 13.15
CA LEU A 22 -18.20 9.06 14.35
C LEU A 22 -18.87 7.69 14.25
N GLU A 23 -20.13 7.65 13.81
CA GLU A 23 -20.87 6.39 13.60
C GLU A 23 -20.21 5.60 12.46
N PHE A 24 -19.90 6.27 11.35
CA PHE A 24 -19.17 5.65 10.24
C PHE A 24 -17.82 5.07 10.67
N HIS A 25 -17.02 5.80 11.46
CA HIS A 25 -15.76 5.28 11.99
C HIS A 25 -15.97 4.03 12.85
N THR A 26 -16.95 4.07 13.76
CA THR A 26 -17.16 2.99 14.74
C THR A 26 -17.73 1.73 14.08
N GLU A 27 -18.60 1.87 13.09
CA GLU A 27 -19.32 0.77 12.48
C GLU A 27 -18.61 0.19 11.25
N VAL A 28 -17.88 1.03 10.50
CA VAL A 28 -17.20 0.65 9.26
C VAL A 28 -15.70 0.61 9.47
N ILE A 29 -15.03 1.76 9.66
CA ILE A 29 -13.55 1.84 9.70
C ILE A 29 -12.97 0.93 10.78
N TRP A 30 -13.53 0.95 11.99
CA TRP A 30 -13.09 0.11 13.08
C TRP A 30 -13.26 -1.39 12.73
N ARG A 31 -14.38 -1.77 12.12
CA ARG A 31 -14.66 -3.15 11.71
C ARG A 31 -13.74 -3.62 10.59
N THR A 32 -13.39 -2.77 9.63
CA THR A 32 -12.72 -3.19 8.39
C THR A 32 -11.22 -2.95 8.40
N CYS A 33 -10.76 -1.87 9.03
CA CYS A 33 -9.36 -1.44 9.01
C CYS A 33 -8.64 -1.68 10.35
N THR A 34 -9.35 -2.00 11.44
CA THR A 34 -8.74 -2.11 12.78
C THR A 34 -8.87 -3.44 13.55
N PRO A 35 -9.52 -4.52 13.06
CA PRO A 35 -9.55 -5.77 13.83
C PRO A 35 -8.16 -6.31 14.18
N PHE A 36 -8.14 -7.25 15.15
CA PHE A 36 -6.92 -7.80 15.78
C PHE A 36 -6.18 -6.83 16.71
N ASP A 37 -6.87 -6.20 17.67
CA ASP A 37 -6.27 -5.23 18.61
C ASP A 37 -5.59 -4.03 17.89
N GLY A 38 -6.06 -3.70 16.68
CA GLY A 38 -5.49 -2.67 15.83
C GLY A 38 -4.20 -3.05 15.11
N VAL A 39 -3.70 -4.29 15.24
CA VAL A 39 -2.34 -4.67 14.81
C VAL A 39 -2.07 -4.37 13.33
N CYS A 40 -3.09 -4.40 12.47
CA CYS A 40 -2.98 -3.92 11.09
C CYS A 40 -2.73 -2.41 11.09
N HIS A 41 -3.73 -1.55 11.34
CA HIS A 41 -3.55 -0.09 11.34
C HIS A 41 -3.13 0.51 12.70
N ASN A 42 -2.03 0.01 13.28
CA ASN A 42 -1.40 0.58 14.49
C ASN A 42 0.13 0.44 14.55
N SER A 43 0.70 -0.48 13.79
CA SER A 43 2.13 -0.84 13.87
C SER A 43 2.66 -1.59 12.65
N LYS A 44 1.83 -2.41 11.98
CA LYS A 44 2.21 -3.15 10.76
C LYS A 44 1.87 -2.38 9.49
N GLU A 45 0.64 -1.89 9.43
CA GLU A 45 0.10 -1.04 8.39
C GLU A 45 -0.14 0.36 8.95
N TYR A 46 0.01 1.34 8.07
CA TYR A 46 -0.15 2.76 8.38
C TYR A 46 -1.10 3.36 7.34
N PRO A 47 -1.91 4.38 7.66
CA PRO A 47 -1.92 5.19 8.89
C PRO A 47 -2.63 4.53 10.09
N ASP A 48 -2.54 5.12 11.29
CA ASP A 48 -3.30 4.69 12.48
C ASP A 48 -4.78 5.08 12.36
N LEU A 49 -5.66 4.11 12.25
CA LEU A 49 -7.11 4.30 12.05
C LEU A 49 -7.96 3.91 13.27
N ARG A 50 -7.34 3.60 14.41
CA ARG A 50 -8.03 3.04 15.58
C ARG A 50 -9.01 4.00 16.26
N THR A 51 -8.76 5.30 16.20
CA THR A 51 -9.58 6.26 16.93
C THR A 51 -10.21 7.24 15.97
N PRO A 52 -11.38 7.82 16.30
CA PRO A 52 -11.93 8.91 15.51
C PRO A 52 -10.94 10.07 15.36
N ALA A 53 -10.08 10.32 16.36
CA ALA A 53 -9.06 11.36 16.28
C ALA A 53 -7.96 11.04 15.27
N SER A 54 -7.49 9.78 15.23
CA SER A 54 -6.46 9.36 14.28
C SER A 54 -7.02 9.22 12.86
N PHE A 55 -8.28 8.79 12.71
CA PHE A 55 -9.01 8.84 11.44
C PHE A 55 -9.20 10.28 10.94
N ALA A 56 -9.67 11.20 11.81
CA ALA A 56 -9.79 12.62 11.45
C ALA A 56 -8.44 13.24 11.03
N ALA A 57 -7.33 12.77 11.63
CA ALA A 57 -5.99 13.24 11.28
C ALA A 57 -5.53 12.78 9.88
N THR A 58 -6.25 11.88 9.20
CA THR A 58 -5.94 11.49 7.82
C THR A 58 -6.40 12.52 6.79
N PHE A 59 -7.38 13.37 7.14
CA PHE A 59 -7.84 14.45 6.26
C PHE A 59 -6.74 15.51 6.08
N GLY A 60 -6.29 15.68 4.84
CA GLY A 60 -5.18 16.56 4.46
C GLY A 60 -3.80 16.08 4.92
N ALA A 61 -3.69 14.88 5.50
CA ALA A 61 -2.38 14.30 5.80
C ALA A 61 -1.77 13.74 4.52
N PRO A 62 -0.44 13.85 4.35
CA PRO A 62 0.24 13.31 3.19
C PRO A 62 0.00 11.81 3.08
N CYS A 63 -0.08 11.31 1.84
CA CYS A 63 -0.13 9.88 1.59
C CYS A 63 1.00 9.15 2.34
N ASN A 64 0.66 7.97 2.83
CA ASN A 64 1.57 7.19 3.63
C ASN A 64 2.35 6.18 2.78
N VAL A 65 3.68 6.30 2.81
CA VAL A 65 4.62 5.36 2.19
C VAL A 65 5.01 4.34 3.26
N GLN A 66 4.65 3.07 3.08
CA GLN A 66 4.99 2.02 4.05
C GLN A 66 6.50 1.73 3.98
N PRO A 67 7.24 1.76 5.11
CA PRO A 67 8.64 1.37 5.12
C PRO A 67 8.80 -0.12 4.78
N GLY A 68 9.62 -0.44 3.80
CA GLY A 68 10.13 -1.80 3.57
C GLY A 68 9.65 -2.52 2.31
N ASP A 69 8.44 -2.25 1.82
CA ASP A 69 7.98 -2.75 0.50
C ASP A 69 7.87 -1.60 -0.50
N PHE A 70 9.01 -1.24 -1.07
CA PHE A 70 9.10 -0.17 -2.07
C PHE A 70 8.22 -0.44 -3.31
N THR A 71 7.95 -1.71 -3.65
CA THR A 71 7.16 -2.04 -4.85
C THR A 71 5.67 -1.73 -4.72
N SER A 72 5.21 -1.49 -3.48
CA SER A 72 3.82 -1.15 -3.16
C SER A 72 3.55 0.36 -3.11
N VAL A 73 4.58 1.20 -3.33
CA VAL A 73 4.49 2.65 -3.21
C VAL A 73 3.98 3.25 -4.53
N TYR A 74 2.86 3.96 -4.44
CA TYR A 74 2.27 4.70 -5.56
C TYR A 74 3.04 5.99 -5.82
N ASP A 75 3.33 6.32 -7.10
CA ASP A 75 4.08 7.52 -7.48
C ASP A 75 3.46 8.80 -6.89
N GLY A 76 2.13 8.93 -6.90
CA GLY A 76 1.45 10.11 -6.33
C GLY A 76 1.64 10.28 -4.81
N CYS A 77 2.15 9.27 -4.12
CA CYS A 77 2.50 9.35 -2.69
C CYS A 77 3.95 9.78 -2.44
N GLU A 78 4.77 9.84 -3.47
CA GLU A 78 6.14 10.29 -3.36
C GLU A 78 6.17 11.79 -3.08
N ARG A 79 7.00 12.16 -2.11
CA ARG A 79 7.16 13.56 -1.71
C ARG A 79 8.48 14.08 -2.27
N PRO A 80 8.66 15.41 -2.38
CA PRO A 80 9.96 15.96 -2.74
C PRO A 80 11.02 15.43 -1.78
N GLY A 81 12.03 14.76 -2.33
CA GLY A 81 13.06 14.09 -1.55
C GLY A 81 13.90 15.09 -0.77
N ASP A 82 14.46 14.62 0.35
CA ASP A 82 15.55 15.32 0.99
C ASP A 82 16.73 15.44 0.03
N ARG A 83 17.60 16.42 0.27
CA ARG A 83 18.78 16.64 -0.56
C ARG A 83 20.03 16.21 0.17
N VAL A 84 21.07 15.89 -0.58
CA VAL A 84 22.40 15.66 -0.05
C VAL A 84 23.39 16.52 -0.82
N HIS A 85 24.36 17.09 -0.11
CA HIS A 85 25.56 17.61 -0.73
C HIS A 85 26.79 16.97 -0.09
N PHE A 86 27.85 16.86 -0.88
CA PHE A 86 29.10 16.24 -0.50
C PHE A 86 30.20 17.30 -0.37
N ASP A 87 30.96 17.25 0.71
CA ASP A 87 32.14 18.09 0.91
C ASP A 87 33.34 17.31 1.42
N GLY A 88 34.54 17.75 1.05
CA GLY A 88 35.80 17.13 1.49
C GLY A 88 36.56 16.47 0.37
N GLY A 89 37.85 16.18 0.60
CA GLY A 89 38.71 15.55 -0.41
C GLY A 89 38.92 16.37 -1.68
N GLY A 90 38.60 17.67 -1.65
CA GLY A 90 38.62 18.56 -2.82
C GLY A 90 37.33 18.57 -3.64
N LEU A 91 36.28 17.88 -3.20
CA LEU A 91 34.93 17.95 -3.75
C LEU A 91 34.06 18.89 -2.90
N GLU A 92 33.25 19.70 -3.56
CA GLU A 92 32.15 20.48 -2.99
C GLU A 92 31.00 20.42 -4.00
N SER A 93 30.01 19.57 -3.74
CA SER A 93 28.87 19.40 -4.65
C SER A 93 27.76 20.41 -4.36
N ALA A 94 26.89 20.61 -5.35
CA ALA A 94 25.58 21.21 -5.09
C ALA A 94 24.69 20.27 -4.25
N ASP A 95 23.58 20.80 -3.74
CA ASP A 95 22.48 20.00 -3.21
C ASP A 95 21.86 19.16 -4.33
N ILE A 96 21.74 17.86 -4.10
CA ILE A 96 21.16 16.89 -5.04
C ILE A 96 20.06 16.14 -4.33
N GLU A 97 18.88 16.06 -4.94
CA GLU A 97 17.75 15.29 -4.41
C GLU A 97 18.08 13.79 -4.34
N ILE A 98 17.75 13.20 -3.20
CA ILE A 98 17.90 11.78 -2.91
C ILE A 98 16.74 11.04 -3.56
N ALA A 99 17.06 10.06 -4.40
CA ALA A 99 16.09 9.08 -4.90
C ALA A 99 15.67 8.17 -3.76
N TYR A 100 16.61 7.34 -3.27
CA TYR A 100 16.44 6.47 -2.11
C TYR A 100 17.80 6.16 -1.45
N VAL A 101 17.76 5.67 -0.21
CA VAL A 101 18.94 5.29 0.57
C VAL A 101 18.81 3.83 0.99
N GLU A 102 19.90 3.08 0.92
CA GLU A 102 19.93 1.72 1.44
C GLU A 102 21.25 1.41 2.14
N TYR A 103 21.18 0.62 3.20
CA TYR A 103 22.37 0.10 3.87
C TYR A 103 22.48 -1.40 3.62
N ARG A 104 23.60 -1.81 3.04
CA ARG A 104 23.95 -3.20 2.81
C ARG A 104 25.00 -3.63 3.84
N PRO A 105 24.65 -4.44 4.85
CA PRO A 105 25.59 -4.84 5.88
C PRO A 105 26.69 -5.75 5.33
N GLY A 106 27.90 -5.61 5.87
CA GLY A 106 29.06 -6.42 5.50
C GLY A 106 30.36 -5.62 5.57
N GLU A 107 31.49 -6.29 5.37
CA GLU A 107 32.79 -5.60 5.28
C GLU A 107 32.96 -4.95 3.90
N SER A 108 33.37 -3.68 3.86
CA SER A 108 33.75 -3.03 2.61
C SER A 108 34.93 -3.79 1.98
N GLY A 109 34.78 -4.19 0.71
CA GLY A 109 35.87 -4.78 -0.07
C GLY A 109 36.94 -3.77 -0.53
N GLY A 110 36.94 -2.55 0.03
CA GLY A 110 37.80 -1.45 -0.39
C GLY A 110 37.52 -1.00 -1.81
N ASP A 111 38.54 -0.43 -2.47
CA ASP A 111 38.52 0.09 -3.84
C ASP A 111 38.06 -0.94 -4.90
N THR A 112 38.06 -2.24 -4.58
CA THR A 112 37.66 -3.34 -5.47
C THR A 112 36.25 -3.87 -5.22
N ALA A 113 35.52 -3.29 -4.26
CA ALA A 113 34.16 -3.70 -3.95
C ALA A 113 33.22 -3.42 -5.14
N PRO A 114 32.37 -4.37 -5.54
CA PRO A 114 31.40 -4.12 -6.59
C PRO A 114 30.41 -3.01 -6.16
N ALA A 115 29.77 -2.35 -7.14
CA ALA A 115 28.89 -1.20 -6.89
C ALA A 115 27.67 -1.54 -6.03
N ASP A 116 27.29 -2.82 -6.01
CA ASP A 116 26.19 -3.41 -5.23
C ASP A 116 26.69 -4.13 -3.96
N GLY A 117 27.98 -4.01 -3.63
CA GLY A 117 28.61 -4.59 -2.44
C GLY A 117 28.19 -3.93 -1.12
N PRO A 118 28.74 -4.35 0.03
CA PRO A 118 28.41 -3.77 1.33
C PRO A 118 28.73 -2.27 1.44
N GLY A 119 27.90 -1.52 2.15
CA GLY A 119 28.07 -0.08 2.34
C GLY A 119 26.76 0.67 2.55
N LEU A 120 26.86 1.99 2.70
CA LEU A 120 25.73 2.91 2.65
C LEU A 120 25.61 3.44 1.22
N HIS A 121 24.50 3.15 0.56
CA HIS A 121 24.23 3.54 -0.81
C HIS A 121 23.24 4.70 -0.83
N ILE A 122 23.56 5.72 -1.60
CA ILE A 122 22.68 6.86 -1.86
C ILE A 122 22.47 6.95 -3.37
N HIS A 123 21.22 6.77 -3.79
CA HIS A 123 20.81 6.97 -5.17
C HIS A 123 20.30 8.40 -5.34
N LEU A 124 20.66 9.04 -6.44
CA LEU A 124 20.51 10.47 -6.65
C LEU A 124 19.70 10.76 -7.90
N ALA A 125 18.83 11.77 -7.81
CA ALA A 125 18.02 12.19 -8.93
C ALA A 125 18.83 12.82 -10.07
N HIS A 126 20.02 13.33 -9.78
CA HIS A 126 20.96 13.91 -10.72
C HIS A 126 22.39 13.50 -10.36
N PRO A 127 23.30 13.39 -11.35
CA PRO A 127 24.66 12.95 -11.07
C PRO A 127 25.45 13.99 -10.29
N VAL A 128 26.36 13.53 -9.41
CA VAL A 128 27.38 14.37 -8.79
C VAL A 128 28.28 14.94 -9.89
N ALA A 129 28.34 16.27 -10.02
CA ALA A 129 29.16 16.95 -11.02
C ALA A 129 30.64 16.94 -10.61
N THR A 130 31.37 15.89 -10.99
CA THR A 130 32.78 15.69 -10.65
C THR A 130 33.47 14.76 -11.65
N ASP A 131 34.78 14.91 -11.80
CA ASP A 131 35.67 14.01 -12.55
C ASP A 131 36.35 12.95 -11.67
N ARG A 132 35.95 12.90 -10.38
CA ARG A 132 36.48 11.96 -9.38
C ARG A 132 35.57 10.74 -9.26
N ASP A 133 36.19 9.57 -9.18
CA ASP A 133 35.49 8.31 -8.89
C ASP A 133 35.45 8.01 -7.38
N GLU A 134 36.27 8.70 -6.59
CA GLU A 134 36.36 8.51 -5.13
C GLU A 134 36.79 9.79 -4.40
N PHE A 135 36.28 9.98 -3.19
CA PHE A 135 36.71 11.03 -2.27
C PHE A 135 36.49 10.68 -0.79
N TRP A 136 37.35 11.20 0.08
CA TRP A 136 37.11 11.19 1.53
C TRP A 136 36.39 12.47 1.94
N GLY A 137 35.20 12.35 2.51
CA GLY A 137 34.35 13.51 2.78
C GLY A 137 33.08 13.21 3.57
N SER A 138 32.28 14.25 3.77
CA SER A 138 30.97 14.20 4.39
C SER A 138 29.88 14.19 3.32
N ALA A 139 28.87 13.36 3.50
CA ALA A 139 27.53 13.58 2.94
C ALA A 139 26.72 14.34 3.98
N ASN A 140 26.14 15.47 3.61
CA ASN A 140 25.31 16.29 4.48
C ASN A 140 23.89 16.26 3.96
N PHE A 141 22.98 15.73 4.78
CA PHE A 141 21.58 15.58 4.45
C PHE A 141 20.83 16.85 4.82
N VAL A 142 20.23 17.46 3.82
CA VAL A 142 19.57 18.76 3.86
C VAL A 142 18.07 18.55 3.71
N ARG A 143 17.31 19.05 4.67
CA ARG A 143 15.85 19.12 4.57
C ARG A 143 15.43 20.56 4.40
N ARG A 144 14.45 20.75 3.51
CA ARG A 144 13.75 22.01 3.33
C ARG A 144 12.55 22.07 4.26
N PHE A 145 12.43 23.15 5.02
CA PHE A 145 11.26 23.45 5.83
C PHE A 145 10.74 24.84 5.50
N VAL A 146 9.43 25.00 5.54
CA VAL A 146 8.77 26.31 5.44
C VAL A 146 8.35 26.71 6.85
N ALA A 147 8.88 27.81 7.35
CA ALA A 147 8.52 28.38 8.64
C ALA A 147 8.21 29.87 8.46
N ASP A 148 7.05 30.32 8.95
CA ASP A 148 6.60 31.72 8.84
C ASP A 148 6.58 32.29 7.40
N GLY A 149 6.44 31.42 6.39
CA GLY A 149 6.45 31.79 4.97
C GLY A 149 7.85 31.90 4.34
N ASP A 150 8.90 31.73 5.14
CA ASP A 150 10.29 31.67 4.69
C ASP A 150 10.74 30.21 4.47
N VAL A 151 11.51 30.00 3.41
CA VAL A 151 12.09 28.69 3.08
C VAL A 151 13.46 28.58 3.74
N HIS A 152 13.62 27.59 4.60
CA HIS A 152 14.87 27.28 5.29
C HIS A 152 15.39 25.91 4.87
N ASP A 153 16.65 25.86 4.47
CA ASP A 153 17.37 24.62 4.21
C ASP A 153 18.31 24.36 5.40
N THR A 154 18.20 23.19 6.03
CA THR A 154 18.98 22.82 7.22
C THR A 154 19.62 21.46 7.03
N VAL A 155 20.93 21.38 7.29
CA VAL A 155 21.63 20.10 7.44
C VAL A 155 21.17 19.48 8.75
N PHE A 156 20.43 18.36 8.68
CA PHE A 156 19.92 17.68 9.88
C PHE A 156 20.81 16.51 10.30
N GLU A 157 21.51 15.89 9.35
CA GLU A 157 22.48 14.83 9.63
C GLU A 157 23.66 14.88 8.67
N SER A 158 24.80 14.34 9.11
CA SER A 158 25.98 14.16 8.27
C SER A 158 26.62 12.80 8.52
N PHE A 159 27.08 12.17 7.44
CA PHE A 159 27.84 10.93 7.48
C PHE A 159 29.19 11.11 6.78
N ARG A 160 30.29 10.81 7.48
CA ARG A 160 31.64 10.98 6.94
C ARG A 160 32.26 9.63 6.64
N SER A 161 32.74 9.45 5.41
CA SER A 161 33.40 8.22 4.98
C SER A 161 34.26 8.43 3.74
N THR A 162 34.87 7.35 3.26
CA THR A 162 35.32 7.21 1.88
C THR A 162 34.09 6.93 1.03
N TRP A 163 33.86 7.77 0.03
CA TRP A 163 32.73 7.68 -0.89
C TRP A 163 33.24 7.34 -2.28
N ARG A 164 32.65 6.30 -2.87
CA ARG A 164 32.84 5.95 -4.28
C ARG A 164 31.66 6.43 -5.08
N ILE A 165 31.94 7.01 -6.25
CA ILE A 165 30.95 7.53 -7.18
C ILE A 165 30.84 6.52 -8.32
N VAL A 166 29.65 5.99 -8.53
CA VAL A 166 29.35 4.98 -9.55
C VAL A 166 28.10 5.38 -10.34
N ASP A 167 27.73 4.59 -11.34
CA ASP A 167 26.55 4.83 -12.20
C ASP A 167 26.49 6.26 -12.76
N ASP A 168 27.58 6.68 -13.42
CA ASP A 168 27.75 8.03 -13.98
C ASP A 168 27.46 9.18 -13.00
N GLY A 169 27.66 8.94 -11.70
CA GLY A 169 27.47 9.92 -10.64
C GLY A 169 26.11 9.90 -9.96
N ARG A 170 25.18 9.04 -10.39
CA ARG A 170 23.84 8.91 -9.80
C ARG A 170 23.77 7.98 -8.60
N HIS A 171 24.84 7.24 -8.33
CA HIS A 171 24.91 6.34 -7.20
C HIS A 171 26.23 6.57 -6.45
N VAL A 172 26.14 6.81 -5.14
CA VAL A 172 27.32 7.02 -4.29
C VAL A 172 27.30 6.01 -3.16
N VAL A 173 28.43 5.34 -2.95
CA VAL A 173 28.57 4.27 -1.96
C VAL A 173 29.62 4.66 -0.94
N ALA A 174 29.20 4.78 0.33
CA ALA A 174 30.10 4.96 1.45
C ALA A 174 30.57 3.62 2.01
N GLU A 175 31.85 3.56 2.34
CA GLU A 175 32.35 2.50 3.22
C GLU A 175 31.75 2.66 4.62
N VAL A 176 31.36 1.55 5.25
CA VAL A 176 30.83 1.56 6.62
C VAL A 176 31.70 0.64 7.44
N ALA A 177 32.54 1.24 8.30
CA ALA A 177 33.33 0.45 9.25
C ALA A 177 32.42 -0.11 10.37
N GLU A 178 32.88 -1.17 11.05
CA GLU A 178 32.14 -1.82 12.14
C GLU A 178 31.66 -0.83 13.22
N TYR A 179 32.49 0.16 13.57
CA TYR A 179 32.13 1.18 14.57
C TYR A 179 31.15 2.25 14.05
N GLN A 180 30.84 2.27 12.75
CA GLN A 180 29.91 3.20 12.12
C GLN A 180 28.52 2.60 11.88
N VAL A 181 28.33 1.29 12.10
CA VAL A 181 27.07 0.60 11.84
C VAL A 181 25.91 1.26 12.61
N ASP A 182 26.08 1.50 13.92
CA ASP A 182 25.06 2.17 14.74
C ASP A 182 24.76 3.59 14.25
N ARG A 183 25.75 4.27 13.67
CA ARG A 183 25.58 5.63 13.12
C ARG A 183 24.79 5.61 11.81
N VAL A 184 24.99 4.58 10.97
CA VAL A 184 24.18 4.39 9.75
C VAL A 184 22.76 3.99 10.10
N GLN A 185 22.56 3.10 11.06
CA GLN A 185 21.21 2.74 11.53
C GLN A 185 20.48 3.97 12.06
N ALA A 186 21.13 4.77 12.92
CA ALA A 186 20.57 6.02 13.40
C ALA A 186 20.25 7.00 12.26
N LEU A 187 21.10 7.09 11.23
CA LEU A 187 20.84 7.91 10.04
C LEU A 187 19.59 7.44 9.28
N LEU A 188 19.36 6.13 9.13
CA LEU A 188 18.16 5.62 8.46
C LEU A 188 16.90 5.84 9.32
N GLU A 189 17.05 5.83 10.64
CA GLU A 189 15.95 6.07 11.60
C GLU A 189 15.51 7.54 11.70
N VAL A 190 16.31 8.52 11.23
CA VAL A 190 15.90 9.94 11.24
C VAL A 190 14.76 10.26 10.26
N GLY A 191 14.37 9.29 9.44
CA GLY A 191 13.27 9.38 8.49
C GLY A 191 13.60 10.28 7.31
N ILE A 192 14.65 9.93 6.54
CA ILE A 192 14.98 10.57 5.27
C ILE A 192 13.77 10.47 4.34
N VAL A 193 13.38 11.58 3.72
CA VAL A 193 12.32 11.59 2.71
C VAL A 193 12.96 11.19 1.38
N GLU A 194 12.54 10.07 0.84
CA GLU A 194 12.98 9.52 -0.44
C GLU A 194 12.09 10.09 -1.56
N GLY A 195 12.70 10.58 -2.64
CA GLY A 195 11.98 11.19 -3.77
C GLY A 195 11.51 10.20 -4.84
N ASP A 196 12.10 9.00 -4.87
CA ASP A 196 11.74 7.85 -5.73
C ASP A 196 11.75 6.62 -4.82
N ALA A 197 10.73 6.54 -3.97
CA ALA A 197 10.63 5.56 -2.90
C ALA A 197 10.33 4.16 -3.46
N ASN A 198 9.65 4.07 -4.61
CA ASN A 198 9.39 2.80 -5.28
C ASN A 198 10.51 2.33 -6.23
N ARG A 199 11.52 3.17 -6.44
CA ARG A 199 12.74 2.87 -7.21
C ARG A 199 12.45 2.59 -8.68
N ASN A 200 11.40 3.18 -9.24
CA ASN A 200 11.03 3.01 -10.64
C ASN A 200 11.65 4.09 -11.55
N GLY A 201 12.34 5.09 -10.98
CA GLY A 201 12.99 6.20 -11.69
C GLY A 201 12.07 7.39 -11.98
N VAL A 202 10.80 7.30 -11.63
CA VAL A 202 9.85 8.41 -11.57
C VAL A 202 9.97 9.06 -10.20
N PHE A 203 9.87 10.39 -10.16
CA PHE A 203 9.82 11.15 -8.91
C PHE A 203 8.44 11.77 -8.87
N GLY A 204 7.47 11.09 -8.28
CA GLY A 204 6.06 11.44 -8.43
C GLY A 204 5.73 12.88 -8.04
N ALA A 205 6.40 13.41 -7.01
CA ALA A 205 6.27 14.80 -6.56
C ALA A 205 6.73 15.86 -7.60
N ARG A 206 7.41 15.46 -8.66
CA ARG A 206 7.80 16.33 -9.79
C ARG A 206 6.77 16.32 -10.92
N GLU A 207 5.95 15.28 -11.00
CA GLU A 207 4.92 15.11 -12.02
C GLU A 207 3.60 15.73 -11.56
N THR A 208 3.19 15.46 -10.32
CA THR A 208 1.95 15.96 -9.72
C THR A 208 2.15 16.35 -8.26
N ASP A 209 1.22 17.13 -7.73
CA ASP A 209 1.18 17.39 -6.29
C ASP A 209 0.94 16.07 -5.53
N PRO A 210 1.66 15.80 -4.42
CA PRO A 210 1.47 14.58 -3.66
C PRO A 210 0.05 14.47 -3.11
N VAL A 211 -0.54 13.28 -3.24
CA VAL A 211 -1.91 13.01 -2.82
C VAL A 211 -2.03 12.92 -1.30
N SER A 212 -3.19 13.30 -0.77
CA SER A 212 -3.51 13.14 0.65
C SER A 212 -4.08 11.75 0.94
N LEU A 213 -3.98 11.29 2.19
CA LEU A 213 -4.68 10.09 2.65
C LEU A 213 -6.20 10.22 2.43
N LEU A 214 -6.77 11.35 2.86
CA LEU A 214 -8.11 11.80 2.49
C LEU A 214 -8.04 13.28 2.11
N GLU A 215 -8.58 13.63 0.95
CA GLU A 215 -8.62 15.00 0.45
C GLU A 215 -10.03 15.57 0.70
N PRO A 216 -10.20 16.54 1.63
CA PRO A 216 -11.50 17.14 1.90
C PRO A 216 -12.12 17.75 0.64
N GLY A 217 -13.38 17.41 0.36
CA GLY A 217 -14.08 17.85 -0.85
C GLY A 217 -13.76 17.07 -2.12
N ALA A 218 -12.78 16.15 -2.10
CA ALA A 218 -12.36 15.39 -3.28
C ALA A 218 -12.17 13.89 -2.94
N PRO A 219 -13.27 13.13 -2.73
CA PRO A 219 -13.18 11.70 -2.42
C PRO A 219 -12.45 10.89 -3.49
N GLU A 220 -12.57 11.24 -4.78
CA GLU A 220 -11.86 10.55 -5.86
C GLU A 220 -10.34 10.77 -5.84
N HIS A 221 -9.89 11.88 -5.26
CA HIS A 221 -8.46 12.20 -5.13
C HIS A 221 -7.90 11.76 -3.76
N SER A 222 -8.63 10.92 -3.03
CA SER A 222 -8.28 10.47 -1.69
C SER A 222 -7.61 9.09 -1.73
N TYR A 223 -6.37 9.00 -1.29
CA TYR A 223 -5.60 7.75 -1.40
C TYR A 223 -6.24 6.56 -0.65
N LEU A 224 -6.83 6.75 0.52
CA LEU A 224 -7.50 5.65 1.24
C LEU A 224 -8.73 5.11 0.47
N ILE A 225 -9.45 5.97 -0.24
CA ILE A 225 -10.55 5.56 -1.13
C ILE A 225 -9.98 4.80 -2.33
N ALA A 226 -8.93 5.33 -2.94
CA ALA A 226 -8.23 4.68 -4.04
C ALA A 226 -7.66 3.31 -3.65
N ARG A 227 -7.23 3.11 -2.40
CA ARG A 227 -6.79 1.80 -1.90
C ARG A 227 -7.93 0.78 -1.83
N MET A 228 -9.19 1.19 -1.75
CA MET A 228 -10.32 0.25 -1.83
C MET A 228 -10.76 0.04 -3.28
N ARG A 229 -10.72 1.08 -4.11
CA ARG A 229 -11.09 1.03 -5.53
C ARG A 229 -10.02 0.40 -6.42
N GLY A 230 -8.76 0.44 -6.00
CA GLY A 230 -7.59 -0.02 -6.74
C GLY A 230 -7.07 0.94 -7.81
N GLU A 231 -7.62 2.14 -7.92
CA GLU A 231 -7.23 3.15 -8.90
C GLU A 231 -7.29 4.55 -8.28
N LEU A 232 -6.38 5.42 -8.70
CA LEU A 232 -6.36 6.85 -8.41
C LEU A 232 -6.09 7.62 -9.70
N ASP A 233 -6.98 8.54 -10.07
CA ASP A 233 -6.87 9.41 -11.26
C ASP A 233 -6.55 8.68 -12.59
N GLY A 234 -7.12 7.49 -12.84
CA GLY A 234 -6.84 6.73 -14.07
C GLY A 234 -5.67 5.75 -13.94
N HIS A 235 -5.01 5.67 -12.78
CA HIS A 235 -3.80 4.88 -12.56
C HIS A 235 -4.03 3.82 -11.50
N ASP A 236 -3.63 2.57 -11.79
CA ASP A 236 -3.64 1.48 -10.83
C ASP A 236 -2.84 1.87 -9.57
N VAL A 237 -3.45 1.66 -8.40
CA VAL A 237 -2.75 1.82 -7.12
C VAL A 237 -2.01 0.52 -6.80
N PRO A 238 -0.67 0.54 -6.66
CA PRO A 238 0.12 -0.64 -6.36
C PRO A 238 -0.25 -1.32 -5.03
N GLY A 239 0.09 -2.61 -4.97
CA GLY A 239 -0.29 -3.47 -3.86
C GLY A 239 -1.73 -3.94 -3.98
N SER A 240 -2.26 -4.43 -2.86
CA SER A 240 -3.59 -5.00 -2.82
C SER A 240 -4.62 -4.03 -2.28
N ARG A 241 -5.87 -4.26 -2.72
CA ARG A 241 -7.00 -3.46 -2.28
C ARG A 241 -7.28 -3.71 -0.80
N MET A 242 -7.62 -2.63 -0.12
CA MET A 242 -8.09 -2.65 1.26
C MET A 242 -9.62 -2.83 1.28
N PRO A 243 -10.20 -3.41 2.34
CA PRO A 243 -9.54 -3.98 3.52
C PRO A 243 -8.98 -5.40 3.28
N LEU A 244 -7.77 -5.70 3.77
CA LEU A 244 -7.09 -6.99 3.53
C LEU A 244 -7.70 -8.19 4.28
N ALA A 245 -8.29 -7.95 5.45
CA ALA A 245 -8.66 -9.02 6.40
C ALA A 245 -10.15 -9.01 6.78
N ASN A 246 -10.97 -8.22 6.08
CA ASN A 246 -12.40 -8.06 6.36
C ASN A 246 -13.19 -7.94 5.05
N GLN A 247 -14.51 -8.06 5.16
CA GLN A 247 -15.40 -7.83 4.03
C GLN A 247 -15.18 -6.43 3.43
N PRO A 248 -15.21 -6.28 2.09
CA PRO A 248 -15.24 -5.00 1.41
C PRO A 248 -16.39 -4.12 1.89
N PHE A 249 -16.31 -2.83 1.60
CA PHE A 249 -17.38 -1.90 1.95
C PHE A 249 -18.59 -2.18 1.06
N THR A 250 -19.78 -2.13 1.64
CA THR A 250 -21.03 -2.16 0.88
C THR A 250 -21.26 -0.83 0.15
N VAL A 251 -22.19 -0.78 -0.80
CA VAL A 251 -22.55 0.47 -1.49
C VAL A 251 -23.01 1.57 -0.52
N PRO A 252 -23.90 1.31 0.47
CA PRO A 252 -24.22 2.31 1.50
C PRO A 252 -23.01 2.80 2.32
N GLU A 253 -22.06 1.91 2.63
CA GLU A 253 -20.84 2.26 3.37
C GLU A 253 -19.90 3.13 2.53
N MET A 254 -19.74 2.81 1.25
CA MET A 254 -19.00 3.62 0.30
C MET A 254 -19.64 4.99 0.11
N LEU A 255 -20.97 5.06 -0.04
CA LEU A 255 -21.71 6.31 -0.13
C LEU A 255 -21.50 7.18 1.12
N ALA A 256 -21.63 6.61 2.32
CA ALA A 256 -21.36 7.32 3.56
C ALA A 256 -19.94 7.90 3.60
N PHE A 257 -18.95 7.13 3.13
CA PHE A 257 -17.57 7.60 3.11
C PHE A 257 -17.34 8.74 2.12
N PHE A 258 -17.86 8.59 0.90
CA PHE A 258 -17.75 9.61 -0.14
C PHE A 258 -18.43 10.91 0.28
N CYS A 259 -19.65 10.83 0.81
CA CYS A 259 -20.37 12.00 1.29
C CYS A 259 -19.70 12.63 2.53
N LEU A 260 -19.10 11.81 3.41
CA LEU A 260 -18.31 12.32 4.53
C LEU A 260 -17.11 13.12 4.03
N VAL A 261 -16.36 12.59 3.06
CA VAL A 261 -15.15 13.24 2.54
C VAL A 261 -15.49 14.49 1.72
N GLU A 262 -16.52 14.42 0.86
CA GLU A 262 -17.01 15.56 0.06
C GLU A 262 -17.46 16.73 0.96
N GLY A 263 -18.17 16.44 2.04
CA GLY A 263 -18.70 17.44 2.96
C GLY A 263 -17.76 17.84 4.11
N PHE A 264 -16.53 17.34 4.15
CA PHE A 264 -15.65 17.54 5.30
C PHE A 264 -15.03 18.95 5.32
N GLU A 265 -15.51 19.83 6.19
CA GLU A 265 -15.01 21.22 6.27
C GLU A 265 -14.03 21.49 7.43
N GLY A 266 -13.68 20.49 8.27
CA GLY A 266 -12.93 20.74 9.50
C GLY A 266 -11.78 19.76 9.80
N LEU A 267 -10.53 20.25 9.93
CA LEU A 267 -9.33 19.46 10.27
C LEU A 267 -9.28 18.94 11.72
N SER A 268 -10.42 18.75 12.38
CA SER A 268 -10.46 18.31 13.78
C SER A 268 -11.44 17.16 13.97
N SER A 269 -11.17 16.30 14.95
CA SER A 269 -12.06 15.17 15.29
C SER A 269 -13.47 15.59 15.72
N ALA A 270 -13.66 16.86 16.12
CA ALA A 270 -14.99 17.40 16.39
C ALA A 270 -15.87 17.45 15.14
N ALA A 271 -15.29 17.63 13.95
CA ALA A 271 -16.02 17.65 12.68
C ALA A 271 -16.64 16.28 12.34
N LEU A 272 -16.09 15.18 12.85
CA LEU A 272 -16.70 13.86 12.68
C LEU A 272 -18.04 13.72 13.41
N ALA A 273 -18.32 14.56 14.40
CA ALA A 273 -19.61 14.55 15.09
C ALA A 273 -20.71 15.28 14.31
N ASP A 274 -20.34 16.05 13.28
CA ASP A 274 -21.30 16.73 12.43
C ASP A 274 -22.04 15.72 11.53
N PRO A 275 -23.32 15.99 11.18
CA PRO A 275 -24.07 15.12 10.31
C PRO A 275 -23.45 15.03 8.90
N ILE A 276 -23.41 13.83 8.33
CA ILE A 276 -23.05 13.63 6.91
C ILE A 276 -24.19 14.21 6.04
N ASP A 277 -23.84 15.06 5.07
CA ASP A 277 -24.82 15.75 4.20
C ASP A 277 -25.19 14.94 2.96
N TYR A 278 -25.90 13.83 3.15
CA TYR A 278 -26.43 13.02 2.04
C TYR A 278 -27.32 13.79 1.07
N ARG A 279 -27.94 14.90 1.52
CA ARG A 279 -28.84 15.69 0.69
C ARG A 279 -28.11 16.46 -0.40
N ASN A 280 -26.92 16.98 -0.10
CA ASN A 280 -26.12 17.79 -1.03
C ASN A 280 -24.88 17.07 -1.54
N CYS A 281 -24.71 15.79 -1.19
CA CYS A 281 -23.62 14.94 -1.66
C CYS A 281 -23.83 14.55 -3.13
N SER A 282 -22.83 14.80 -3.97
CA SER A 282 -22.91 14.52 -5.41
C SER A 282 -23.10 13.04 -5.73
N TYR A 283 -22.63 12.15 -4.86
CA TYR A 283 -22.71 10.69 -5.04
C TYR A 283 -24.06 10.09 -4.63
N ALA A 284 -24.95 10.87 -4.01
CA ALA A 284 -26.30 10.41 -3.68
C ALA A 284 -27.23 10.35 -4.91
N ASP A 285 -26.83 10.92 -6.05
CA ASP A 285 -27.60 10.90 -7.30
C ASP A 285 -27.53 9.54 -8.04
N ASP A 286 -26.42 8.81 -7.88
CA ASP A 286 -26.19 7.48 -8.46
C ASP A 286 -25.30 6.64 -7.54
N PRO A 287 -25.81 6.22 -6.36
CA PRO A 287 -25.00 5.52 -5.37
C PRO A 287 -24.54 4.13 -5.85
N GLU A 288 -25.27 3.48 -6.76
CA GLU A 288 -24.88 2.21 -7.38
C GLU A 288 -23.52 2.30 -8.09
N SER A 289 -23.13 3.48 -8.60
CA SER A 289 -21.82 3.70 -9.21
C SER A 289 -20.65 3.59 -8.24
N LEU A 290 -20.90 3.70 -6.92
CA LEU A 290 -19.91 3.52 -5.86
C LEU A 290 -19.68 2.07 -5.49
N ASN A 291 -20.34 1.15 -6.18
CA ASN A 291 -20.09 -0.25 -6.01
C ASN A 291 -18.59 -0.52 -6.28
N LEU A 292 -17.92 -1.08 -5.29
CA LEU A 292 -16.55 -1.58 -5.45
C LEU A 292 -16.49 -2.72 -6.49
N LEU A 293 -17.66 -3.21 -6.90
CA LEU A 293 -17.88 -4.08 -8.04
C LEU A 293 -18.16 -3.23 -9.28
N GLY A 294 -17.18 -3.19 -10.17
CA GLY A 294 -17.24 -2.39 -11.40
C GLY A 294 -15.89 -2.21 -12.05
N ASP A 295 -14.78 -2.36 -11.31
CA ASP A 295 -13.44 -2.28 -11.87
C ASP A 295 -12.45 -3.22 -11.16
N GLY A 296 -12.49 -4.55 -11.36
CA GLY A 296 -11.20 -5.27 -11.48
C GLY A 296 -10.85 -6.50 -10.63
N VAL A 297 -11.75 -7.14 -9.87
CA VAL A 297 -11.47 -8.47 -9.26
C VAL A 297 -12.41 -9.55 -9.78
N THR A 298 -12.43 -9.72 -11.10
CA THR A 298 -13.06 -10.86 -11.75
C THR A 298 -12.10 -12.05 -11.84
N TRP A 299 -12.64 -13.22 -12.16
CA TRP A 299 -11.83 -14.38 -12.49
C TRP A 299 -10.79 -14.06 -13.57
N GLU A 300 -11.21 -13.47 -14.69
CA GLU A 300 -10.34 -13.20 -15.85
C GLU A 300 -9.28 -12.12 -15.59
N LYS A 301 -9.66 -11.02 -14.93
CA LYS A 301 -8.77 -9.88 -14.71
C LYS A 301 -7.70 -10.20 -13.65
N ARG A 302 -8.09 -10.88 -12.56
CA ARG A 302 -7.27 -11.01 -11.34
C ARG A 302 -7.08 -12.45 -10.86
N ILE A 303 -8.15 -13.17 -10.50
CA ILE A 303 -8.04 -14.40 -9.71
C ILE A 303 -7.33 -15.53 -10.45
N ARG A 304 -7.58 -15.67 -11.76
CA ARG A 304 -6.90 -16.68 -12.58
C ARG A 304 -5.37 -16.60 -12.43
N LYS A 305 -4.80 -15.40 -12.51
CA LYS A 305 -3.34 -15.19 -12.44
C LYS A 305 -2.78 -15.55 -11.07
N ILE A 306 -3.51 -15.24 -10.01
CA ILE A 306 -3.14 -15.60 -8.62
C ILE A 306 -3.05 -17.13 -8.49
N PHE A 307 -4.07 -17.85 -8.98
CA PHE A 307 -4.12 -19.32 -8.90
C PHE A 307 -3.06 -19.97 -9.79
N GLU A 308 -2.87 -19.48 -11.01
CA GLU A 308 -1.84 -19.99 -11.92
C GLU A 308 -0.43 -19.84 -11.33
N PHE A 309 -0.11 -18.66 -10.82
CA PHE A 309 1.23 -18.35 -10.31
C PHE A 309 1.54 -19.10 -9.00
N ASN A 310 0.60 -19.07 -8.05
CA ASN A 310 0.84 -19.58 -6.69
C ASN A 310 0.50 -21.07 -6.53
N CYS A 311 -0.41 -21.61 -7.34
CA CYS A 311 -0.89 -22.99 -7.19
C CYS A 311 -0.48 -23.90 -8.35
N GLY A 312 -0.16 -23.33 -9.52
CA GLY A 312 0.07 -24.08 -10.75
C GLY A 312 1.26 -25.04 -10.70
N GLY A 313 2.25 -24.82 -9.84
CA GLY A 313 3.38 -25.74 -9.69
C GLY A 313 3.00 -27.14 -9.21
N CYS A 314 1.85 -27.29 -8.55
CA CYS A 314 1.36 -28.57 -8.01
C CYS A 314 -0.05 -28.93 -8.50
N HIS A 315 -0.86 -27.93 -8.85
CA HIS A 315 -2.23 -28.07 -9.33
C HIS A 315 -2.31 -27.90 -10.86
N SER A 316 -1.48 -28.61 -11.60
CA SER A 316 -1.48 -28.59 -13.07
C SER A 316 -1.04 -29.93 -13.69
N GLY A 317 -1.16 -30.05 -15.01
CA GLY A 317 -0.61 -31.15 -15.79
C GLY A 317 -1.41 -32.45 -15.68
N ALA A 318 -0.79 -33.57 -16.06
CA ALA A 318 -1.49 -34.86 -16.20
C ALA A 318 -1.82 -35.55 -14.86
N GLN A 319 -1.17 -35.15 -13.77
CA GLN A 319 -1.35 -35.72 -12.42
C GLN A 319 -1.33 -34.63 -11.36
N PRO A 320 -2.33 -33.73 -11.35
CA PRO A 320 -2.38 -32.66 -10.38
C PRO A 320 -2.59 -33.20 -8.96
N GLN A 321 -2.03 -32.51 -7.97
CA GLN A 321 -2.20 -32.86 -6.56
C GLN A 321 -3.69 -32.86 -6.17
N ALA A 322 -4.10 -33.91 -5.46
CA ALA A 322 -5.49 -34.18 -5.10
C ALA A 322 -6.47 -34.18 -6.30
N GLY A 323 -5.99 -34.37 -7.53
CA GLY A 323 -6.81 -34.37 -8.73
C GLY A 323 -7.40 -33.01 -9.11
N LEU A 324 -6.88 -31.90 -8.57
CA LEU A 324 -7.36 -30.54 -8.83
C LEU A 324 -6.41 -29.78 -9.76
N ASP A 325 -6.89 -29.47 -10.96
CA ASP A 325 -6.18 -28.65 -11.96
C ASP A 325 -6.70 -27.21 -11.98
N LEU A 326 -5.82 -26.26 -11.63
CA LEU A 326 -6.06 -24.82 -11.53
C LEU A 326 -5.37 -24.00 -12.64
N VAL A 327 -4.86 -24.65 -13.69
CA VAL A 327 -4.11 -23.97 -14.77
C VAL A 327 -4.66 -24.27 -16.15
N SER A 328 -5.03 -25.52 -16.43
CA SER A 328 -5.51 -25.89 -17.77
C SER A 328 -6.86 -25.25 -18.11
N GLU A 329 -7.23 -25.16 -19.38
CA GLU A 329 -8.52 -24.61 -19.82
C GLU A 329 -9.73 -25.14 -19.01
N GLY A 330 -10.72 -24.28 -18.75
CA GLY A 330 -11.93 -24.59 -17.99
C GLY A 330 -11.73 -24.67 -16.48
N VAL A 331 -10.79 -23.89 -15.91
CA VAL A 331 -10.60 -23.81 -14.45
C VAL A 331 -11.84 -23.22 -13.79
N TYR A 332 -12.39 -22.13 -14.33
CA TYR A 332 -13.49 -21.40 -13.73
C TYR A 332 -14.66 -22.32 -13.39
N GLU A 333 -15.12 -23.12 -14.36
CA GLU A 333 -16.22 -24.07 -14.14
C GLU A 333 -15.86 -25.19 -13.17
N ARG A 334 -14.57 -25.57 -13.10
CA ARG A 334 -14.08 -26.56 -12.12
C ARG A 334 -14.06 -26.03 -10.69
N LEU A 335 -14.13 -24.71 -10.46
CA LEU A 335 -14.15 -24.15 -9.11
C LEU A 335 -15.50 -24.31 -8.42
N PHE A 336 -16.58 -24.55 -9.16
CA PHE A 336 -17.94 -24.64 -8.61
C PHE A 336 -18.43 -26.07 -8.40
N VAL A 337 -17.50 -27.00 -8.18
CA VAL A 337 -17.82 -28.40 -7.87
C VAL A 337 -17.35 -28.75 -6.46
N ALA A 338 -17.95 -29.81 -5.90
CA ALA A 338 -17.63 -30.28 -4.55
C ALA A 338 -16.13 -30.62 -4.41
N SER A 339 -15.55 -30.27 -3.27
CA SER A 339 -14.18 -30.62 -2.95
C SER A 339 -14.03 -32.14 -2.80
N GLN A 340 -12.97 -32.70 -3.40
CA GLN A 340 -12.65 -34.12 -3.22
C GLN A 340 -12.20 -34.44 -1.78
N GLN A 341 -11.64 -33.46 -1.08
CA GLN A 341 -11.15 -33.65 0.29
C GLN A 341 -12.22 -33.38 1.35
N SER A 342 -13.20 -32.51 1.04
CA SER A 342 -14.36 -32.25 1.88
C SER A 342 -15.62 -32.19 1.01
N PRO A 343 -16.26 -33.35 0.72
CA PRO A 343 -17.40 -33.40 -0.20
C PRO A 343 -18.66 -32.65 0.24
N GLU A 344 -18.69 -32.17 1.49
CA GLU A 344 -19.78 -31.35 2.04
C GLU A 344 -19.66 -29.86 1.65
N LEU A 345 -18.51 -29.44 1.13
CA LEU A 345 -18.22 -28.07 0.71
C LEU A 345 -17.90 -28.00 -0.79
N GLN A 346 -18.28 -26.91 -1.45
CA GLN A 346 -17.79 -26.60 -2.79
C GLN A 346 -16.32 -26.18 -2.73
N LEU A 347 -15.60 -26.29 -3.85
CA LEU A 347 -14.26 -25.69 -3.97
C LEU A 347 -14.37 -24.16 -3.80
N ILE A 348 -15.33 -23.54 -4.46
CA ILE A 348 -15.78 -22.16 -4.29
C ILE A 348 -17.32 -22.17 -4.25
N GLU A 349 -17.90 -21.62 -3.19
CA GLU A 349 -19.32 -21.30 -3.06
C GLU A 349 -19.50 -19.79 -3.31
N PRO A 350 -20.08 -19.38 -4.45
CA PRO A 350 -20.34 -17.98 -4.74
C PRO A 350 -21.15 -17.30 -3.64
N GLY A 351 -20.62 -16.21 -3.09
CA GLY A 351 -21.24 -15.43 -2.03
C GLY A 351 -21.00 -15.93 -0.61
N ASP A 352 -20.18 -16.98 -0.42
CA ASP A 352 -19.90 -17.53 0.91
C ASP A 352 -18.47 -18.08 0.98
N ALA A 353 -17.54 -17.27 1.50
CA ALA A 353 -16.14 -17.69 1.65
C ALA A 353 -15.95 -18.74 2.75
N GLU A 354 -16.80 -18.77 3.77
CA GLU A 354 -16.74 -19.77 4.85
C GLU A 354 -17.19 -21.17 4.35
N ALA A 355 -18.09 -21.22 3.37
CA ALA A 355 -18.49 -22.45 2.67
C ALA A 355 -17.56 -22.84 1.51
N SER A 356 -16.55 -22.02 1.18
CA SER A 356 -15.62 -22.24 0.08
C SER A 356 -14.37 -22.99 0.52
N TYR A 357 -14.26 -24.29 0.20
CA TYR A 357 -13.16 -25.12 0.70
C TYR A 357 -11.77 -24.65 0.26
N LEU A 358 -11.62 -24.07 -0.93
CA LEU A 358 -10.32 -23.50 -1.33
C LEU A 358 -9.92 -22.32 -0.45
N TYR A 359 -10.86 -21.44 -0.10
CA TYR A 359 -10.57 -20.32 0.79
C TYR A 359 -10.13 -20.79 2.18
N LEU A 360 -10.81 -21.80 2.74
CA LEU A 360 -10.40 -22.44 4.00
C LEU A 360 -8.96 -22.98 3.95
N LYS A 361 -8.54 -23.54 2.81
CA LYS A 361 -7.15 -24.00 2.59
C LYS A 361 -6.16 -22.84 2.55
N LEU A 362 -6.56 -21.69 2.04
CA LEU A 362 -5.71 -20.49 1.96
C LEU A 362 -5.48 -19.84 3.34
N ILE A 363 -6.51 -19.82 4.19
CA ILE A 363 -6.45 -19.20 5.52
C ILE A 363 -5.98 -20.15 6.63
N ASN A 364 -5.66 -21.41 6.28
CA ASN A 364 -5.29 -22.47 7.22
C ASN A 364 -6.38 -22.73 8.28
N ASP A 365 -7.63 -22.84 7.86
CA ASP A 365 -8.75 -23.09 8.77
C ASP A 365 -8.64 -24.48 9.45
N PRO A 366 -9.02 -24.64 10.73
CA PRO A 366 -8.96 -25.92 11.43
C PRO A 366 -9.75 -27.07 10.78
N ALA A 367 -10.74 -26.77 9.93
CA ALA A 367 -11.57 -27.77 9.24
C ALA A 367 -10.89 -28.42 8.03
N ILE A 368 -9.72 -27.94 7.60
CA ILE A 368 -9.06 -28.46 6.39
C ILE A 368 -8.46 -29.86 6.59
N THR A 369 -8.39 -30.62 5.50
CA THR A 369 -7.59 -31.86 5.47
C THR A 369 -6.21 -31.59 4.87
N GLY A 370 -5.15 -31.97 5.58
CA GLY A 370 -3.76 -31.80 5.13
C GLY A 370 -3.19 -30.41 5.44
N ASN A 371 -2.21 -29.96 4.64
CA ASN A 371 -1.56 -28.66 4.85
C ASN A 371 -2.38 -27.51 4.25
N PRO A 372 -2.18 -26.26 4.73
CA PRO A 372 -2.66 -25.07 4.04
C PRO A 372 -2.03 -24.95 2.65
N MET A 373 -2.65 -24.13 1.78
CA MET A 373 -2.15 -23.83 0.44
C MET A 373 -1.93 -22.33 0.28
N PRO A 374 -0.97 -21.88 -0.55
CA PRO A 374 0.06 -22.69 -1.21
C PRO A 374 1.05 -23.30 -0.21
N PHE A 375 1.61 -24.47 -0.53
CA PHE A 375 2.55 -25.18 0.34
C PHE A 375 3.89 -25.41 -0.35
N ASN A 376 4.99 -24.95 0.23
CA ASN A 376 6.33 -25.28 -0.25
C ASN A 376 6.86 -26.53 0.47
N PRO A 377 7.08 -27.65 -0.23
CA PRO A 377 7.55 -28.89 0.39
C PRO A 377 9.01 -28.84 0.86
N LEU A 378 9.80 -27.85 0.43
CA LEU A 378 11.21 -27.71 0.83
C LEU A 378 11.37 -26.97 2.16
N THR A 379 10.54 -25.95 2.38
CA THR A 379 10.60 -25.10 3.59
C THR A 379 9.51 -25.41 4.59
N GLY A 380 8.40 -26.01 4.15
CA GLY A 380 7.19 -26.19 4.95
C GLY A 380 6.31 -24.94 5.04
N ASP A 381 6.74 -23.84 4.41
CA ASP A 381 6.05 -22.55 4.43
C ASP A 381 5.36 -22.26 3.09
N GLY A 382 4.42 -21.33 3.08
CA GLY A 382 3.73 -20.90 1.88
C GLY A 382 2.42 -20.23 2.25
N ARG A 383 2.20 -19.05 1.66
CA ARG A 383 0.96 -18.29 1.81
C ARG A 383 0.86 -17.34 0.63
N LEU A 384 -0.36 -17.04 0.23
CA LEU A 384 -0.60 -15.87 -0.59
C LEU A 384 -0.17 -14.62 0.19
N THR A 385 0.16 -13.56 -0.53
CA THR A 385 0.23 -12.23 0.09
C THR A 385 -1.14 -11.90 0.69
N GLU A 386 -1.16 -11.04 1.71
CA GLU A 386 -2.42 -10.72 2.41
C GLU A 386 -3.50 -10.21 1.46
N GLY A 387 -3.12 -9.58 0.36
CA GLY A 387 -4.13 -9.06 -0.54
C GLY A 387 -4.31 -9.80 -1.85
N GLU A 388 -3.48 -10.76 -2.22
CA GLU A 388 -3.95 -11.84 -3.10
C GLU A 388 -5.05 -12.65 -2.41
N LEU A 389 -4.91 -12.88 -1.09
CA LEU A 389 -5.96 -13.52 -0.28
C LEU A 389 -7.22 -12.64 -0.20
N GLY A 390 -7.04 -11.33 0.02
CA GLY A 390 -8.13 -10.35 -0.02
C GLY A 390 -8.86 -10.29 -1.37
N ASP A 391 -8.12 -10.36 -2.49
CA ASP A 391 -8.71 -10.43 -3.83
C ASP A 391 -9.56 -11.70 -3.99
N VAL A 392 -9.06 -12.86 -3.52
CA VAL A 392 -9.82 -14.13 -3.57
C VAL A 392 -11.07 -14.05 -2.69
N LEU A 393 -10.97 -13.54 -1.46
CA LEU A 393 -12.13 -13.33 -0.57
C LEU A 393 -13.17 -12.45 -1.26
N THR A 394 -12.74 -11.29 -1.77
CA THR A 394 -13.59 -10.32 -2.46
C THR A 394 -14.28 -10.96 -3.65
N TRP A 395 -13.56 -11.70 -4.48
CA TRP A 395 -14.15 -12.38 -5.63
C TRP A 395 -15.23 -13.39 -5.21
N ILE A 396 -14.96 -14.21 -4.19
CA ILE A 396 -15.92 -15.22 -3.70
C ILE A 396 -17.18 -14.57 -3.16
N GLU A 397 -17.05 -13.65 -2.20
CA GLU A 397 -18.16 -12.98 -1.50
C GLU A 397 -19.08 -12.21 -2.47
N ASN A 398 -18.53 -11.78 -3.61
CA ASN A 398 -19.28 -11.09 -4.65
C ASN A 398 -19.77 -12.01 -5.77
N GLY A 399 -20.02 -13.28 -5.45
CA GLY A 399 -20.65 -14.23 -6.36
C GLY A 399 -19.70 -14.85 -7.38
N ALA A 400 -18.39 -14.74 -7.17
CA ALA A 400 -17.35 -15.41 -7.93
C ALA A 400 -17.45 -15.20 -9.46
N ILE A 401 -17.67 -13.95 -9.90
CA ILE A 401 -17.97 -13.58 -11.31
C ILE A 401 -16.79 -13.90 -12.26
N GLU A 402 -17.11 -14.36 -13.48
CA GLU A 402 -16.13 -14.75 -14.50
C GLU A 402 -15.44 -13.54 -15.16
N ASP A 403 -16.25 -12.66 -15.72
CA ASP A 403 -15.85 -11.43 -16.42
C ASP A 403 -16.99 -10.40 -16.32
N GLU A 404 -16.68 -9.12 -16.52
CA GLU A 404 -17.63 -7.99 -16.47
C GLU A 404 -18.30 -7.71 -17.83
#